data_AF-A0A8T1AVF0-F1
#
_entry.id   AF-A0A8T1AVF0-F1
#
_cell.length_a   1.000
_cell.length_b   1.000
_cell.length_c   1.000
_cell.angle_alpha   90.00
_cell.angle_beta   90.00
_cell.angle_gamma   90.00
#
_symmetry.space_group_name_H-M   'P 1'
#
loop_
_entity.id
_entity.type
_entity.pdbx_description
1 polymer ?
#
loop_
_entity_poly.entity_id
_entity_poly.type
_entity_poly.pdbx_seq_one_letter_code
_entity_poly.pdbx_strand_id
1 'polypeptide(L)'
;MFAYELEGLKRLNIQAIKWGSSYRVKVRGRTGKLVYISYISRPANQKLVAKQYKVSIETHNKHMSADHTADSKYRFYNGKQMESHLYEGIQPAEFYDKLENVLASQKSAFKVNIALGYDLVSLADGEETRYFHPNLANTYVFSSPVAVNSRADIRKKIISEIQSMELANKLNYSSSGYKVKAITGFKIYIYYRNHALGDSEAVIPKIIRDNKHVINFPKTNNKCVFHCIAWHLHKDSKKDHRKIQAQVKDVFKRYCSFKGIAYTLSLFRGFKPLDLLQFDELEDCFQFAINFYKMDVASGEVECIRHSDIGRKFWCTISLYQRSLLKSNQ
;
A
#
# COMPACT_ATOMS: atom_id res chain seq x y z
N MET A 1 18.12 34.25 -8.66
CA MET A 1 18.12 32.78 -8.65
C MET A 1 16.79 32.35 -9.19
N PHE A 2 16.78 31.52 -10.23
CA PHE A 2 15.55 30.98 -10.80
C PHE A 2 14.93 29.94 -9.84
N ALA A 3 13.63 29.68 -9.99
CA ALA A 3 12.91 28.72 -9.15
C ALA A 3 13.52 27.31 -9.24
N TYR A 4 13.92 26.87 -10.44
CA TYR A 4 14.55 25.56 -10.65
C TYR A 4 15.93 25.45 -10.00
N GLU A 5 16.72 26.53 -9.96
CA GLU A 5 18.02 26.54 -9.27
C GLU A 5 17.84 26.38 -7.75
N LEU A 6 16.83 27.05 -7.18
CA LEU A 6 16.52 26.95 -5.76
C LEU A 6 16.05 25.53 -5.39
N GLU A 7 15.29 24.89 -6.27
CA GLU A 7 14.85 23.51 -6.11
C GLU A 7 16.02 22.52 -6.25
N GLY A 8 16.90 22.73 -7.22
CA GLY A 8 18.14 21.97 -7.38
C GLY A 8 19.02 22.01 -6.13
N LEU A 9 19.10 23.16 -5.45
CA LEU A 9 19.87 23.28 -4.20
C LEU A 9 19.24 22.47 -3.07
N LYS A 10 17.90 22.46 -2.98
CA LYS A 10 17.18 21.63 -2.00
C LYS A 10 17.46 20.14 -2.21
N ARG A 11 17.46 19.67 -3.46
CA ARG A 11 17.77 18.27 -3.81
C ARG A 11 19.18 17.86 -3.37
N LEU A 12 20.13 18.80 -3.42
CA LEU A 12 21.51 18.58 -2.96
C LEU A 12 21.70 18.78 -1.45
N ASN A 13 20.62 19.01 -0.69
CA ASN A 13 20.65 19.38 0.72
C ASN A 13 21.51 20.63 1.00
N ILE A 14 21.54 21.57 0.05
CA ILE A 14 22.27 22.83 0.14
C ILE A 14 21.30 23.93 0.55
N GLN A 15 21.52 24.49 1.74
CA GLN A 15 20.65 25.54 2.26
C GLN A 15 20.92 26.89 1.55
N ALA A 16 19.89 27.40 0.87
CA ALA A 16 19.86 28.77 0.37
C ALA A 16 19.22 29.71 1.39
N ILE A 17 19.79 30.89 1.57
CA ILE A 17 19.30 31.91 2.51
C ILE A 17 18.60 33.02 1.71
N LYS A 18 17.38 33.36 2.14
CA LYS A 18 16.62 34.48 1.56
C LYS A 18 17.30 35.80 1.96
N TRP A 19 17.59 36.64 0.98
CA TRP A 19 18.26 37.92 1.14
C TRP A 19 17.55 38.98 0.29
N GLY A 20 16.63 39.72 0.91
CA GLY A 20 15.72 40.61 0.20
C GLY A 20 14.80 39.85 -0.77
N SER A 21 14.77 40.26 -2.03
CA SER A 21 14.00 39.63 -3.12
C SER A 21 14.69 38.42 -3.77
N SER A 22 15.88 38.01 -3.29
CA SER A 22 16.66 36.92 -3.89
C SER A 22 17.12 35.88 -2.87
N TYR A 23 17.76 34.82 -3.35
CA TYR A 23 18.39 33.79 -2.53
C TYR A 23 19.90 33.79 -2.75
N ARG A 24 20.66 33.47 -1.70
CA ARG A 24 22.13 33.37 -1.72
C ARG A 24 22.60 32.08 -1.05
N VAL A 25 23.75 31.57 -1.51
CA VAL A 25 24.39 30.37 -0.94
C VAL A 25 25.72 30.76 -0.31
N LYS A 26 26.01 30.19 0.86
CA LYS A 26 27.24 30.45 1.59
C LYS A 26 28.36 29.54 1.06
N VAL A 27 29.42 30.13 0.52
CA VAL A 27 30.56 29.38 -0.02
C VAL A 27 31.88 29.98 0.44
N ARG A 28 32.96 29.20 0.39
CA ARG A 28 34.32 29.73 0.53
C ARG A 28 34.77 30.36 -0.80
N GLY A 29 35.03 31.66 -0.79
CA GLY A 29 35.46 32.42 -1.95
C GLY A 29 36.90 32.12 -2.37
N ARG A 30 37.35 32.72 -3.49
CA ARG A 30 38.70 32.51 -4.04
C ARG A 30 39.83 32.91 -3.08
N THR A 31 39.59 33.90 -2.23
CA THR A 31 40.52 34.40 -1.20
C THR A 31 40.47 33.59 0.11
N GLY A 32 39.71 32.49 0.16
CA GLY A 32 39.58 31.64 1.35
C GLY A 32 38.56 32.12 2.38
N LYS A 33 38.00 33.34 2.23
CA LYS A 33 36.96 33.88 3.13
C LYS A 33 35.57 33.32 2.79
N LEU A 34 34.70 33.20 3.80
CA LEU A 34 33.30 32.84 3.62
C LEU A 34 32.53 34.03 3.02
N VAL A 35 31.84 33.78 1.91
CA VAL A 35 31.06 34.79 1.17
C VAL A 35 29.69 34.23 0.79
N TYR A 36 28.73 35.13 0.60
CA TYR A 36 27.39 34.79 0.10
C TYR A 36 27.29 35.13 -1.38
N ILE A 37 27.11 34.11 -2.21
CA ILE A 37 27.03 34.27 -3.67
C ILE A 37 25.58 34.22 -4.15
N SER A 38 25.27 35.06 -5.13
CA SER A 38 24.05 35.03 -5.95
C SER A 38 24.40 34.57 -7.38
N TYR A 39 23.40 34.35 -8.24
CA TYR A 39 23.56 33.92 -9.64
C TYR A 39 24.36 32.62 -9.78
N ILE A 40 23.77 31.52 -9.34
CA ILE A 40 24.41 30.20 -9.32
C ILE A 40 24.61 29.64 -10.72
N SER A 41 23.81 30.06 -11.71
CA SER A 41 24.02 29.77 -13.13
C SER A 41 25.42 30.12 -13.67
N ARG A 42 26.18 31.00 -13.02
CA ARG A 42 27.55 31.32 -13.45
C ARG A 42 28.48 30.12 -13.20
N PRO A 43 29.23 29.63 -14.20
CA PRO A 43 30.13 28.48 -14.05
C PRO A 43 31.16 28.63 -12.92
N ALA A 44 31.66 29.86 -12.70
CA ALA A 44 32.57 30.16 -11.60
C ALA A 44 31.92 29.95 -10.22
N ASN A 45 30.63 30.25 -10.09
CA ASN A 45 29.87 30.08 -8.85
C ASN A 45 29.50 28.61 -8.63
N GLN A 46 29.10 27.87 -9.67
CA GLN A 46 28.84 26.43 -9.63
C GLN A 46 30.03 25.66 -9.05
N LYS A 47 31.25 25.97 -9.52
CA LYS A 47 32.50 25.36 -9.01
C LYS A 47 32.72 25.63 -7.52
N LEU A 48 32.40 26.84 -7.06
CA LEU A 48 32.53 27.20 -5.63
C LEU A 48 31.52 26.44 -4.77
N VAL A 49 30.26 26.31 -5.23
CA VAL A 49 29.22 25.55 -4.53
C VAL A 49 29.58 24.07 -4.49
N ALA A 50 29.88 23.46 -5.64
CA ALA A 50 30.28 22.06 -5.75
C ALA A 50 31.46 21.74 -4.80
N LYS A 51 32.49 22.59 -4.79
CA LYS A 51 33.66 22.44 -3.91
C LYS A 51 33.30 22.59 -2.42
N GLN A 52 32.49 23.58 -2.05
CA GLN A 52 32.11 23.84 -0.66
C GLN A 52 31.30 22.68 -0.07
N TYR A 53 30.36 22.15 -0.84
CA TYR A 53 29.41 21.12 -0.39
C TYR A 53 29.84 19.70 -0.76
N LYS A 54 31.06 19.52 -1.29
CA LYS A 54 31.64 18.22 -1.66
C LYS A 54 30.75 17.43 -2.64
N VAL A 55 30.15 18.13 -3.59
CA VAL A 55 29.35 17.54 -4.68
C VAL A 55 30.20 17.62 -5.96
N SER A 56 30.15 16.59 -6.82
CA SER A 56 30.82 16.66 -8.12
C SER A 56 30.21 17.80 -8.96
N ILE A 57 31.01 18.41 -9.82
CA ILE A 57 30.51 19.50 -10.69
C ILE A 57 29.44 19.00 -11.65
N GLU A 58 29.54 17.75 -12.10
CA GLU A 58 28.56 17.09 -12.97
C GLU A 58 27.23 16.87 -12.26
N THR A 59 27.24 16.32 -11.04
CA THR A 59 26.03 16.15 -10.22
C THR A 59 25.41 17.50 -9.89
N HIS A 60 26.23 18.49 -9.52
CA HIS A 60 25.74 19.85 -9.28
C HIS A 60 25.05 20.43 -10.52
N ASN A 61 25.71 20.40 -11.68
CA ASN A 61 25.16 20.95 -12.92
C ASN A 61 23.90 20.19 -13.38
N LYS A 62 23.89 18.86 -13.22
CA LYS A 62 22.72 18.03 -13.50
C LYS A 62 21.51 18.51 -12.71
N HIS A 63 21.62 18.71 -11.39
CA HIS A 63 20.50 19.15 -10.55
C HIS A 63 20.15 20.65 -10.70
N MET A 64 21.05 21.46 -11.27
CA MET A 64 20.83 22.89 -11.54
C MET A 64 20.30 23.17 -12.95
N SER A 65 20.20 22.16 -13.82
CA SER A 65 19.72 22.34 -15.20
C SER A 65 18.24 22.71 -15.23
N ALA A 66 17.85 23.63 -16.11
CA ALA A 66 16.45 23.96 -16.36
C ALA A 66 15.67 22.75 -16.92
N ASP A 67 16.36 21.87 -17.65
CA ASP A 67 15.83 20.62 -18.21
C ASP A 67 15.92 19.44 -17.23
N HIS A 68 16.40 19.68 -16.01
CA HIS A 68 16.36 18.65 -14.97
C HIS A 68 14.91 18.41 -14.57
N THR A 69 14.32 17.36 -15.14
CA THR A 69 13.00 16.89 -14.73
C THR A 69 13.04 16.57 -13.25
N ALA A 70 12.29 17.36 -12.50
CA ALA A 70 12.00 17.12 -11.09
C ALA A 70 11.56 15.67 -10.88
N ASP A 71 11.91 15.13 -9.73
CA ASP A 71 11.44 13.84 -9.21
C ASP A 71 10.03 13.50 -9.68
N SER A 72 9.79 12.22 -10.00
CA SER A 72 8.47 11.68 -10.36
C SER A 72 7.35 12.45 -9.67
N LYS A 73 6.46 13.10 -10.44
CA LYS A 73 5.38 13.93 -9.87
C LYS A 73 4.47 13.00 -9.09
N TYR A 74 4.65 12.99 -7.77
CA TYR A 74 3.82 12.22 -6.86
C TYR A 74 2.63 13.09 -6.42
N ARG A 75 1.42 12.56 -6.58
CA ARG A 75 0.21 13.16 -6.01
C ARG A 75 -0.51 12.12 -5.18
N PHE A 76 -0.80 12.50 -3.95
CA PHE A 76 -1.58 11.71 -3.01
C PHE A 76 -2.98 12.30 -2.87
N TYR A 77 -3.98 11.43 -2.86
CA TYR A 77 -5.33 11.78 -2.47
C TYR A 77 -5.80 10.80 -1.41
N ASN A 78 -6.32 11.32 -0.29
CA ASN A 78 -6.90 10.52 0.77
C ASN A 78 -8.39 10.88 0.91
N GLY A 79 -9.26 9.93 0.62
CA GLY A 79 -10.70 10.05 0.80
C GLY A 79 -11.21 9.14 1.92
N LYS A 80 -12.52 9.19 2.17
CA LYS A 80 -13.16 8.39 3.24
C LYS A 80 -13.22 6.89 2.93
N GLN A 81 -13.35 6.53 1.66
CA GLN A 81 -13.54 5.14 1.20
C GLN A 81 -12.37 4.61 0.37
N MET A 82 -11.52 5.52 -0.10
CA MET A 82 -10.41 5.19 -0.99
C MET A 82 -9.31 6.23 -0.87
N GLU A 83 -8.09 5.81 -1.15
CA GLU A 83 -6.97 6.68 -1.43
C GLU A 83 -6.41 6.39 -2.83
N SER A 84 -5.63 7.33 -3.36
CA SER A 84 -4.92 7.11 -4.61
C SER A 84 -3.54 7.74 -4.63
N HIS A 85 -2.62 7.06 -5.32
CA HIS A 85 -1.21 7.41 -5.44
C HIS A 85 -0.90 7.53 -6.93
N LEU A 86 -0.77 8.76 -7.43
CA LEU A 86 -0.37 9.04 -8.80
C LEU A 86 1.12 9.30 -8.86
N TYR A 87 1.81 8.63 -9.78
CA TYR A 87 3.20 8.91 -10.14
C TYR A 87 3.26 9.20 -11.65
N GLU A 88 3.84 10.33 -12.02
CA GLU A 88 4.09 10.70 -13.43
C GLU A 88 5.59 10.98 -13.65
N GLY A 89 6.09 10.73 -14.86
CA GLY A 89 7.51 10.85 -15.20
C GLY A 89 8.40 9.78 -14.56
N ILE A 90 7.86 8.59 -14.31
CA ILE A 90 8.61 7.48 -13.71
C ILE A 90 9.40 6.69 -14.76
N GLN A 91 10.55 6.15 -14.36
CA GLN A 91 11.27 5.15 -15.14
C GLN A 91 10.61 3.77 -14.98
N PRO A 92 10.62 2.90 -16.00
CA PRO A 92 10.03 1.56 -15.91
C PRO A 92 10.57 0.73 -14.74
N ALA A 93 11.86 0.87 -14.43
CA ALA A 93 12.50 0.16 -13.31
C ALA A 93 11.94 0.54 -11.93
N GLU A 94 11.40 1.75 -11.78
CA GLU A 94 10.86 2.23 -10.50
C GLU A 94 9.40 1.83 -10.24
N PHE A 95 8.71 1.31 -11.27
CA PHE A 95 7.28 1.02 -11.22
C PHE A 95 6.94 0.00 -10.11
N TYR A 96 7.61 -1.15 -10.12
CA TYR A 96 7.32 -2.24 -9.19
C TYR A 96 7.67 -1.87 -7.74
N ASP A 97 8.81 -1.20 -7.53
CA ASP A 97 9.23 -0.77 -6.20
C ASP A 97 8.23 0.23 -5.59
N LYS A 98 7.81 1.25 -6.37
CA LYS A 98 6.81 2.23 -5.89
C LYS A 98 5.45 1.58 -5.65
N LEU A 99 5.04 0.65 -6.51
CA LEU A 99 3.81 -0.11 -6.33
C LEU A 99 3.85 -0.94 -5.03
N GLU A 100 4.87 -1.80 -4.88
CA GLU A 100 5.00 -2.68 -3.73
C GLU A 100 5.10 -1.89 -2.42
N ASN A 101 5.85 -0.79 -2.39
CA ASN A 101 5.97 0.07 -1.21
C ASN A 101 4.61 0.66 -0.77
N VAL A 102 3.81 1.15 -1.71
CA VAL A 102 2.47 1.68 -1.40
C VAL A 102 1.57 0.57 -0.85
N LEU A 103 1.54 -0.60 -1.50
CA LEU A 103 0.70 -1.72 -1.05
C LEU A 103 1.14 -2.30 0.30
N ALA A 104 2.46 -2.37 0.55
CA ALA A 104 3.02 -2.87 1.80
C ALA A 104 2.79 -1.90 2.98
N SER A 105 2.61 -0.60 2.72
CA SER A 105 2.34 0.39 3.77
C SER A 105 0.95 0.25 4.42
N GLN A 106 0.03 -0.44 3.76
CA GLN A 106 -1.34 -0.60 4.22
C GLN A 106 -1.42 -1.38 5.53
N LYS A 107 -2.33 -1.00 6.43
CA LYS A 107 -2.46 -1.59 7.78
C LYS A 107 -3.63 -2.56 7.91
N SER A 108 -4.56 -2.50 6.98
CA SER A 108 -5.78 -3.30 6.93
C SER A 108 -5.96 -3.84 5.52
N ALA A 109 -6.71 -4.92 5.35
CA ALA A 109 -7.05 -5.50 4.07
C ALA A 109 -7.71 -4.44 3.18
N PHE A 110 -7.53 -4.57 1.88
CA PHE A 110 -7.98 -3.56 0.91
C PHE A 110 -8.33 -4.22 -0.42
N LYS A 111 -8.93 -3.44 -1.33
CA LYS A 111 -8.90 -3.78 -2.76
C LYS A 111 -8.02 -2.78 -3.49
N VAL A 112 -7.33 -3.23 -4.53
CA VAL A 112 -6.49 -2.36 -5.36
C VAL A 112 -6.92 -2.43 -6.82
N ASN A 113 -6.91 -1.29 -7.50
CA ASN A 113 -6.83 -1.25 -8.94
C ASN A 113 -5.72 -0.27 -9.37
N ILE A 114 -5.22 -0.41 -10.59
CA ILE A 114 -4.09 0.35 -11.12
C ILE A 114 -4.49 0.87 -12.49
N ALA A 115 -4.18 2.13 -12.76
CA ALA A 115 -4.29 2.72 -14.09
C ALA A 115 -2.92 3.12 -14.62
N LEU A 116 -2.71 3.04 -15.93
CA LEU A 116 -1.44 3.37 -16.59
C LEU A 116 -1.53 4.69 -17.34
N GLY A 117 -0.45 5.48 -17.28
CA GLY A 117 -0.26 6.69 -18.07
C GLY A 117 0.88 6.47 -19.06
N TYR A 118 0.72 6.94 -20.28
CA TYR A 118 1.62 6.63 -21.39
C TYR A 118 1.74 7.77 -22.38
N ASP A 119 2.87 7.77 -23.08
CA ASP A 119 3.13 8.65 -24.21
C ASP A 119 2.90 7.89 -25.52
N LEU A 120 2.19 8.53 -26.45
CA LEU A 120 2.11 8.12 -27.84
C LEU A 120 3.02 8.97 -28.71
N VAL A 121 3.49 8.41 -29.81
CA VAL A 121 4.21 9.12 -30.88
C VAL A 121 3.45 8.95 -32.20
N SER A 122 3.26 10.05 -32.93
CA SER A 122 2.67 10.05 -34.26
C SER A 122 3.51 9.23 -35.25
N LEU A 123 2.85 8.42 -36.08
CA LEU A 123 3.49 7.67 -37.16
C LEU A 123 3.80 8.54 -38.38
N ALA A 124 3.10 9.68 -38.55
CA ALA A 124 3.28 10.57 -39.70
C ALA A 124 4.58 11.39 -39.61
N ASP A 125 4.83 11.97 -38.42
CA ASP A 125 5.86 12.99 -38.26
C ASP A 125 6.97 12.57 -37.29
N GLY A 126 6.73 11.50 -36.51
CA GLY A 126 7.70 10.92 -35.56
C GLY A 126 8.02 11.79 -34.32
N GLU A 127 7.72 13.08 -34.36
CA GLU A 127 8.07 14.05 -33.30
C GLU A 127 6.89 14.43 -32.39
N GLU A 128 5.65 14.37 -32.88
CA GLU A 128 4.50 14.72 -32.05
C GLU A 128 4.29 13.64 -30.97
N THR A 129 4.49 14.04 -29.71
CA THR A 129 4.20 13.20 -28.55
C THR A 129 2.94 13.64 -27.83
N ARG A 130 2.05 12.69 -27.53
CA ARG A 130 0.82 12.95 -26.76
C ARG A 130 0.82 12.13 -25.48
N TYR A 131 0.65 12.81 -24.35
CA TYR A 131 0.54 12.16 -23.04
C TYR A 131 -0.92 11.84 -22.69
N PHE A 132 -1.14 10.62 -22.21
CA PHE A 132 -2.42 10.16 -21.68
C PHE A 132 -2.31 9.91 -20.18
N HIS A 133 -3.14 10.61 -19.40
CA HIS A 133 -3.16 10.48 -17.96
C HIS A 133 -3.75 9.12 -17.51
N PRO A 134 -3.23 8.54 -16.40
CA PRO A 134 -3.80 7.32 -15.84
C PRO A 134 -5.27 7.50 -15.44
N ASN A 135 -6.14 6.68 -16.02
CA ASN A 135 -7.58 6.68 -15.74
C ASN A 135 -8.18 5.25 -15.80
N LEU A 136 -8.87 4.85 -14.72
CA LEU A 136 -9.52 3.54 -14.63
C LEU A 136 -10.58 3.28 -15.70
N ALA A 137 -11.13 4.30 -16.35
CA ALA A 137 -12.09 4.09 -17.44
C ALA A 137 -11.45 3.44 -18.68
N ASN A 138 -10.19 3.78 -18.97
CA ASN A 138 -9.58 3.50 -20.27
C ASN A 138 -8.23 2.76 -20.19
N THR A 139 -7.57 2.77 -19.03
CA THR A 139 -6.17 2.33 -18.87
C THR A 139 -6.00 1.44 -17.64
N TYR A 140 -7.07 0.77 -17.22
CA TYR A 140 -7.05 -0.11 -16.07
C TYR A 140 -6.18 -1.34 -16.35
N VAL A 141 -5.40 -1.74 -15.35
CA VAL A 141 -4.62 -2.99 -15.39
C VAL A 141 -5.54 -4.18 -15.13
N PHE A 142 -6.36 -4.08 -14.08
CA PHE A 142 -7.31 -5.11 -13.69
C PHE A 142 -8.75 -4.71 -14.06
N SER A 143 -9.50 -5.64 -14.65
CA SER A 143 -10.91 -5.43 -15.02
C SER A 143 -11.80 -5.13 -13.82
N SER A 144 -11.40 -5.59 -12.63
CA SER A 144 -12.05 -5.28 -11.37
C SER A 144 -11.02 -5.12 -10.24
N PRO A 145 -11.32 -4.37 -9.16
CA PRO A 145 -10.39 -4.22 -8.05
C PRO A 145 -10.08 -5.57 -7.36
N VAL A 146 -8.79 -5.89 -7.26
CA VAL A 146 -8.29 -7.14 -6.69
C VAL A 146 -8.18 -7.03 -5.17
N ALA A 147 -8.68 -8.04 -4.46
CA ALA A 147 -8.62 -8.09 -3.00
C ALA A 147 -7.24 -8.54 -2.48
N VAL A 148 -6.71 -7.79 -1.52
CA VAL A 148 -5.47 -8.12 -0.79
C VAL A 148 -5.85 -8.41 0.66
N ASN A 149 -5.72 -9.68 1.08
CA ASN A 149 -6.10 -10.16 2.41
C ASN A 149 -4.89 -10.66 3.22
N SER A 150 -3.73 -10.87 2.60
CA SER A 150 -2.45 -11.18 3.24
C SER A 150 -1.33 -10.33 2.62
N ARG A 151 -0.16 -10.27 3.26
CA ARG A 151 1.01 -9.59 2.68
C ARG A 151 1.50 -10.28 1.41
N ALA A 152 1.42 -11.60 1.37
CA ALA A 152 1.85 -12.39 0.23
C ALA A 152 1.00 -12.15 -1.03
N ASP A 153 -0.28 -11.78 -0.87
CA ASP A 153 -1.17 -11.44 -1.98
C ASP A 153 -0.60 -10.31 -2.86
N ILE A 154 0.17 -9.38 -2.29
CA ILE A 154 0.81 -8.30 -3.04
C ILE A 154 1.70 -8.89 -4.14
N ARG A 155 2.61 -9.80 -3.79
CA ARG A 155 3.51 -10.40 -4.78
C ARG A 155 2.79 -11.42 -5.66
N LYS A 156 1.95 -12.29 -5.06
CA LYS A 156 1.32 -13.42 -5.75
C LYS A 156 0.20 -13.01 -6.70
N LYS A 157 -0.66 -12.08 -6.29
CA LYS A 157 -1.86 -11.69 -7.06
C LYS A 157 -1.68 -10.39 -7.85
N ILE A 158 -0.84 -9.48 -7.37
CA ILE A 158 -0.67 -8.17 -8.01
C ILE A 158 0.60 -8.13 -8.86
N ILE A 159 1.77 -8.30 -8.25
CA ILE A 159 3.05 -8.16 -8.97
C ILE A 159 3.21 -9.25 -10.04
N SER A 160 3.02 -10.52 -9.68
CA SER A 160 3.16 -11.64 -10.63
C SER A 160 2.20 -11.52 -11.81
N GLU A 161 0.97 -11.06 -11.56
CA GLU A 161 -0.06 -10.89 -12.59
C GLU A 161 0.28 -9.72 -13.53
N ILE A 162 0.83 -8.63 -13.00
CA ILE A 162 1.29 -7.51 -13.85
C ILE A 162 2.52 -7.90 -14.67
N GLN A 163 3.43 -8.71 -14.12
CA GLN A 163 4.62 -9.18 -14.82
C GLN A 163 4.31 -10.18 -15.93
N SER A 164 3.26 -10.99 -15.79
CA SER A 164 2.81 -11.90 -16.85
C SER A 164 2.04 -11.19 -17.96
N MET A 165 1.59 -9.95 -17.73
CA MET A 165 0.88 -9.14 -18.71
C MET A 165 1.81 -8.31 -19.59
N GLU A 166 1.52 -8.27 -20.89
CA GLU A 166 2.03 -7.22 -21.75
C GLU A 166 1.20 -5.94 -21.54
N LEU A 167 1.70 -5.04 -20.69
CA LEU A 167 0.99 -3.82 -20.28
C LEU A 167 0.58 -2.91 -21.46
N ALA A 168 1.33 -2.94 -22.56
CA ALA A 168 0.98 -2.21 -23.77
C ALA A 168 -0.39 -2.62 -24.34
N ASN A 169 -0.80 -3.88 -24.17
CA ASN A 169 -2.09 -4.39 -24.65
C ASN A 169 -3.29 -3.87 -23.84
N LYS A 170 -3.05 -3.22 -22.69
CA LYS A 170 -4.11 -2.58 -21.88
C LYS A 170 -4.39 -1.14 -22.30
N LEU A 171 -3.59 -0.58 -23.23
CA LEU A 171 -3.69 0.82 -23.62
C LEU A 171 -4.65 0.95 -24.80
N ASN A 172 -5.65 1.83 -24.66
CA ASN A 172 -6.63 2.09 -25.71
C ASN A 172 -6.21 3.32 -26.53
N TYR A 173 -5.78 3.11 -27.78
CA TYR A 173 -5.40 4.18 -28.71
C TYR A 173 -5.57 3.73 -30.16
N SER A 174 -5.62 4.70 -31.09
CA SER A 174 -5.65 4.44 -32.53
C SER A 174 -4.26 4.01 -33.01
N SER A 175 -4.11 2.72 -33.30
CA SER A 175 -2.86 2.11 -33.80
C SER A 175 -2.52 2.49 -35.25
N SER A 176 -3.48 3.06 -36.00
CA SER A 176 -3.25 3.50 -37.38
C SER A 176 -2.50 4.83 -37.47
N GLY A 177 -2.60 5.69 -36.46
CA GLY A 177 -1.94 7.00 -36.43
C GLY A 177 -0.80 7.12 -35.42
N TYR A 178 -0.76 6.24 -34.41
CA TYR A 178 0.14 6.37 -33.28
C TYR A 178 0.75 5.03 -32.88
N LYS A 179 1.92 5.10 -32.23
CA LYS A 179 2.53 3.98 -31.49
C LYS A 179 2.83 4.39 -30.06
N VAL A 180 2.81 3.43 -29.14
CA VAL A 180 3.24 3.66 -27.74
C VAL A 180 4.74 3.92 -27.71
N LYS A 181 5.13 5.03 -27.10
CA LYS A 181 6.53 5.37 -26.84
C LYS A 181 7.01 4.76 -25.54
N ALA A 182 6.28 5.04 -24.45
CA ALA A 182 6.61 4.55 -23.11
C ALA A 182 5.41 4.66 -22.17
N ILE A 183 5.37 3.79 -21.17
CA ILE A 183 4.53 3.97 -19.98
C ILE A 183 5.31 4.88 -19.03
N THR A 184 4.82 6.10 -18.84
CA THR A 184 5.52 7.17 -18.11
C THR A 184 4.86 7.53 -16.80
N GLY A 185 3.71 6.93 -16.49
CA GLY A 185 3.02 7.14 -15.22
C GLY A 185 2.10 6.01 -14.85
N PHE A 186 1.66 6.01 -13.60
CA PHE A 186 0.63 5.11 -13.13
C PHE A 186 -0.06 5.68 -11.91
N LYS A 187 -1.30 5.24 -11.69
CA LYS A 187 -2.09 5.62 -10.53
C LYS A 187 -2.62 4.37 -9.82
N ILE A 188 -2.27 4.24 -8.56
CA ILE A 188 -2.75 3.19 -7.68
C ILE A 188 -4.02 3.70 -7.00
N TYR A 189 -5.07 2.90 -7.02
CA TYR A 189 -6.33 3.14 -6.32
C TYR A 189 -6.49 2.09 -5.24
N ILE A 190 -6.52 2.51 -3.98
CA ILE A 190 -6.70 1.63 -2.83
C ILE A 190 -8.08 1.91 -2.25
N TYR A 191 -8.93 0.89 -2.29
CA TYR A 191 -10.26 0.93 -1.70
C TYR A 191 -10.20 0.33 -0.31
N TYR A 192 -10.53 1.14 0.69
CA TYR A 192 -10.54 0.70 2.07
C TYR A 192 -11.62 -0.35 2.27
N ARG A 193 -11.26 -1.38 3.04
CA ARG A 193 -12.16 -2.46 3.40
C ARG A 193 -12.24 -2.51 4.92
N ASN A 194 -13.43 -2.25 5.45
CA ASN A 194 -13.68 -2.42 6.88
C ASN A 194 -14.02 -3.89 7.16
N HIS A 195 -13.01 -4.77 7.12
CA HIS A 195 -13.13 -6.21 7.45
C HIS A 195 -12.65 -6.50 8.89
N ALA A 196 -12.93 -5.58 9.81
CA ALA A 196 -12.75 -5.78 11.23
C ALA A 196 -13.55 -7.00 11.71
N LEU A 197 -12.85 -8.02 12.22
CA LEU A 197 -13.46 -9.23 12.76
C LEU A 197 -13.78 -9.04 14.24
N GLY A 198 -15.08 -8.92 14.55
CA GLY A 198 -15.55 -8.67 15.90
C GLY A 198 -17.05 -8.87 16.01
N ASP A 199 -17.64 -8.39 17.11
CA ASP A 199 -19.08 -8.53 17.34
C ASP A 199 -19.82 -7.63 16.36
N SER A 200 -20.10 -8.17 15.18
CA SER A 200 -20.93 -7.54 14.18
C SER A 200 -22.40 -7.68 14.62
N GLU A 201 -23.23 -6.71 14.24
CA GLU A 201 -24.69 -6.83 14.29
C GLU A 201 -25.22 -7.94 13.37
N ALA A 202 -24.34 -8.70 12.72
CA ALA A 202 -24.70 -9.65 11.69
C ALA A 202 -25.33 -10.89 12.33
N VAL A 203 -26.60 -11.15 11.98
CA VAL A 203 -27.32 -12.34 12.41
C VAL A 203 -26.76 -13.56 11.68
N ILE A 204 -26.14 -14.48 12.42
CA ILE A 204 -25.65 -15.74 11.86
C ILE A 204 -26.86 -16.56 11.35
N PRO A 205 -26.86 -17.04 10.10
CA PRO A 205 -27.93 -17.88 9.55
C PRO A 205 -28.19 -19.09 10.42
N LYS A 206 -29.46 -19.50 10.48
CA LYS A 206 -29.86 -20.72 11.18
C LYS A 206 -29.05 -21.95 10.72
N ILE A 207 -28.78 -22.06 9.42
CA ILE A 207 -28.02 -23.19 8.86
C ILE A 207 -26.58 -23.27 9.39
N ILE A 208 -25.90 -22.15 9.63
CA ILE A 208 -24.56 -22.15 10.26
C ILE A 208 -24.69 -22.35 11.76
N ARG A 209 -25.59 -21.62 12.39
CA ARG A 209 -25.76 -21.61 13.84
C ARG A 209 -26.09 -23.00 14.40
N ASP A 210 -26.91 -23.74 13.67
CA ASP A 210 -27.39 -25.06 14.09
C ASP A 210 -26.47 -26.19 13.55
N ASN A 211 -25.40 -25.85 12.82
CA ASN A 211 -24.44 -26.82 12.30
C ASN A 211 -23.50 -27.33 13.41
N LYS A 212 -23.61 -28.61 13.76
CA LYS A 212 -22.78 -29.28 14.77
C LYS A 212 -21.27 -29.24 14.52
N HIS A 213 -20.85 -28.99 13.28
CA HIS A 213 -19.44 -28.92 12.89
C HIS A 213 -18.87 -27.49 12.97
N VAL A 214 -19.71 -26.48 13.19
CA VAL A 214 -19.31 -25.08 13.33
C VAL A 214 -19.41 -24.67 14.79
N ILE A 215 -18.33 -24.12 15.33
CA ILE A 215 -18.34 -23.57 16.68
C ILE A 215 -18.78 -22.12 16.61
N ASN A 216 -19.78 -21.77 17.42
CA ASN A 216 -20.29 -20.43 17.54
C ASN A 216 -19.97 -19.86 18.93
N PHE A 217 -19.29 -18.70 18.97
CA PHE A 217 -19.02 -17.96 20.19
C PHE A 217 -19.88 -16.69 20.21
N PRO A 218 -20.94 -16.62 21.04
CA PRO A 218 -21.72 -15.40 21.17
C PRO A 218 -20.95 -14.32 21.96
N LYS A 219 -21.06 -13.06 21.55
CA LYS A 219 -20.60 -11.87 22.29
C LYS A 219 -19.13 -11.91 22.72
N THR A 220 -18.23 -11.90 21.74
CA THR A 220 -16.79 -12.01 21.93
C THR A 220 -16.11 -10.68 22.28
N ASN A 221 -16.83 -9.57 22.23
CA ASN A 221 -16.34 -8.20 22.43
C ASN A 221 -15.07 -7.92 21.61
N ASN A 222 -15.16 -8.17 20.30
CA ASN A 222 -14.06 -8.00 19.32
C ASN A 222 -12.89 -8.98 19.44
N LYS A 223 -13.06 -10.07 20.20
CA LYS A 223 -12.01 -11.07 20.46
C LYS A 223 -12.32 -12.43 19.83
N CYS A 224 -13.22 -12.47 18.83
CA CYS A 224 -13.66 -13.70 18.18
C CYS A 224 -12.49 -14.55 17.68
N VAL A 225 -11.45 -13.92 17.13
CA VAL A 225 -10.25 -14.62 16.68
C VAL A 225 -9.51 -15.30 17.84
N PHE A 226 -9.34 -14.63 18.98
CA PHE A 226 -8.71 -15.24 20.15
C PHE A 226 -9.57 -16.35 20.76
N HIS A 227 -10.89 -16.24 20.68
CA HIS A 227 -11.81 -17.34 21.03
C HIS A 227 -11.56 -18.57 20.15
N CYS A 228 -11.46 -18.39 18.83
CA CYS A 228 -11.16 -19.49 17.90
C CYS A 228 -9.79 -20.12 18.19
N ILE A 229 -8.76 -19.30 18.44
CA ILE A 229 -7.41 -19.77 18.76
C ILE A 229 -7.39 -20.53 20.08
N ALA A 230 -7.98 -19.98 21.14
CA ALA A 230 -8.07 -20.63 22.45
C ALA A 230 -8.78 -21.98 22.34
N TRP A 231 -9.91 -22.02 21.63
CA TRP A 231 -10.63 -23.26 21.39
C TRP A 231 -9.81 -24.31 20.63
N HIS A 232 -9.05 -23.87 19.62
CA HIS A 232 -8.18 -24.75 18.86
C HIS A 232 -7.08 -25.37 19.74
N LEU A 233 -6.43 -24.56 20.56
CA LEU A 233 -5.32 -24.98 21.42
C LEU A 233 -5.75 -25.92 22.57
N HIS A 234 -7.03 -25.94 22.94
CA HIS A 234 -7.54 -26.68 24.10
C HIS A 234 -8.50 -27.84 23.74
N LYS A 235 -8.45 -28.35 22.49
CA LYS A 235 -9.33 -29.40 21.97
C LYS A 235 -9.41 -30.68 22.82
N ASP A 236 -8.38 -31.00 23.60
CA ASP A 236 -8.28 -32.23 24.40
C ASP A 236 -8.85 -32.13 25.81
N SER A 237 -9.11 -30.92 26.30
CA SER A 237 -9.78 -30.73 27.59
C SER A 237 -11.30 -30.74 27.39
N LYS A 238 -12.06 -31.45 28.24
CA LYS A 238 -13.53 -31.45 28.23
C LYS A 238 -14.02 -30.01 27.99
N LYS A 239 -14.66 -29.80 26.82
CA LYS A 239 -15.05 -28.52 26.23
C LYS A 239 -15.99 -27.73 27.13
N ASP A 240 -15.43 -27.16 28.19
CA ASP A 240 -16.17 -26.40 29.18
C ASP A 240 -16.19 -24.93 28.73
N HIS A 241 -17.35 -24.51 28.21
CA HIS A 241 -17.61 -23.13 27.85
C HIS A 241 -17.38 -22.15 29.01
N ARG A 242 -17.39 -22.62 30.28
CA ARG A 242 -17.07 -21.79 31.45
C ARG A 242 -15.59 -21.44 31.55
N LYS A 243 -14.70 -22.22 30.94
CA LYS A 243 -13.24 -22.01 30.98
C LYS A 243 -12.69 -21.20 29.80
N ILE A 244 -13.46 -21.04 28.72
CA ILE A 244 -12.99 -20.38 27.49
C ILE A 244 -12.48 -18.96 27.73
N GLN A 245 -13.08 -18.22 28.66
CA GLN A 245 -12.67 -16.83 28.96
C GLN A 245 -11.28 -16.76 29.59
N ALA A 246 -10.91 -17.71 30.45
CA ALA A 246 -9.56 -17.78 31.01
C ALA A 246 -8.55 -18.11 29.92
N GLN A 247 -8.87 -19.09 29.06
CA GLN A 247 -8.03 -19.49 27.93
C GLN A 247 -7.82 -18.35 26.92
N VAL A 248 -8.88 -17.59 26.61
CA VAL A 248 -8.80 -16.42 25.74
C VAL A 248 -7.87 -15.34 26.32
N LYS A 249 -7.89 -15.12 27.64
CA LYS A 249 -6.95 -14.20 28.29
C LYS A 249 -5.51 -14.69 28.17
N ASP A 250 -5.27 -15.99 28.30
CA ASP A 250 -3.91 -16.54 28.19
C ASP A 250 -3.37 -16.50 26.76
N VAL A 251 -4.22 -16.80 25.77
CA VAL A 251 -3.92 -16.57 24.34
C VAL A 251 -3.61 -15.09 24.08
N PHE A 252 -4.43 -14.18 24.62
CA PHE A 252 -4.22 -12.75 24.45
C PHE A 252 -2.92 -12.26 25.11
N LYS A 253 -2.58 -12.76 26.30
CA LYS A 253 -1.29 -12.47 26.96
C LYS A 253 -0.12 -12.93 26.08
N ARG A 254 -0.20 -14.14 25.51
CA ARG A 254 0.82 -14.64 24.59
C ARG A 254 0.97 -13.73 23.36
N TYR A 255 -0.14 -13.28 22.79
CA TYR A 255 -0.12 -12.30 21.70
C TYR A 255 0.50 -10.96 22.13
N CYS A 256 0.17 -10.44 23.31
CA CYS A 256 0.79 -9.23 23.87
C CYS A 256 2.31 -9.40 24.02
N SER A 257 2.77 -10.52 24.60
CA SER A 257 4.20 -10.82 24.73
C SER A 257 4.90 -10.90 23.38
N PHE A 258 4.28 -11.54 22.38
CA PHE A 258 4.81 -11.59 21.01
C PHE A 258 4.95 -10.19 20.39
N LYS A 259 4.00 -9.30 20.67
CA LYS A 259 4.04 -7.90 20.23
C LYS A 259 4.97 -7.00 21.07
N GLY A 260 5.58 -7.52 22.13
CA GLY A 260 6.36 -6.71 23.08
C GLY A 260 5.52 -5.71 23.88
N ILE A 261 4.22 -5.97 24.04
CA ILE A 261 3.27 -5.10 24.75
C ILE A 261 2.97 -5.70 26.12
N ALA A 262 3.02 -4.89 27.17
CA ALA A 262 2.62 -5.31 28.51
C ALA A 262 1.10 -5.56 28.58
N TYR A 263 0.71 -6.73 29.07
CA TYR A 263 -0.70 -7.05 29.28
C TYR A 263 -1.31 -6.18 30.39
N THR A 264 -2.48 -5.60 30.11
CA THR A 264 -3.34 -4.99 31.11
C THR A 264 -4.80 -5.39 30.87
N LEU A 265 -5.61 -5.37 31.94
CA LEU A 265 -7.04 -5.69 31.82
C LEU A 265 -7.79 -4.62 31.00
N SER A 266 -7.36 -3.36 31.06
CA SER A 266 -7.89 -2.27 30.23
C SER A 266 -7.62 -2.52 28.74
N LEU A 267 -6.39 -2.91 28.38
CA LEU A 267 -6.02 -3.27 27.01
C LEU A 267 -6.87 -4.44 26.50
N PHE A 268 -7.04 -5.48 27.32
CA PHE A 268 -7.90 -6.61 26.96
C PHE A 268 -9.33 -6.15 26.71
N ARG A 269 -9.95 -5.41 27.63
CA ARG A 269 -11.34 -4.94 27.50
C ARG A 269 -11.54 -4.06 26.27
N GLY A 270 -10.66 -3.08 26.06
CA GLY A 270 -10.70 -2.11 24.96
C GLY A 270 -10.06 -2.57 23.64
N PHE A 271 -9.73 -3.86 23.51
CA PHE A 271 -9.07 -4.36 22.31
C PHE A 271 -9.94 -4.20 21.06
N LYS A 272 -9.34 -3.69 19.98
CA LYS A 272 -10.00 -3.47 18.70
C LYS A 272 -10.11 -4.78 17.91
N PRO A 273 -11.12 -4.95 17.05
CA PRO A 273 -11.19 -6.07 16.11
C PRO A 273 -9.89 -6.25 15.34
N LEU A 274 -9.52 -7.51 15.05
CA LEU A 274 -8.41 -7.80 14.15
C LEU A 274 -8.88 -7.72 12.70
N ASP A 275 -8.04 -7.13 11.86
CA ASP A 275 -8.20 -7.13 10.42
C ASP A 275 -7.54 -8.37 9.78
N LEU A 276 -8.05 -8.82 8.64
CA LEU A 276 -7.51 -9.97 7.89
C LEU A 276 -6.01 -9.85 7.60
N LEU A 277 -5.51 -8.64 7.31
CA LEU A 277 -4.10 -8.43 6.99
C LEU A 277 -3.17 -8.72 8.19
N GLN A 278 -3.71 -8.74 9.40
CA GLN A 278 -2.96 -9.02 10.63
C GLN A 278 -2.84 -10.52 10.92
N PHE A 279 -3.46 -11.39 10.12
CA PHE A 279 -3.46 -12.82 10.38
C PHE A 279 -2.09 -13.47 10.16
N ASP A 280 -1.28 -12.92 9.25
CA ASP A 280 0.10 -13.37 9.04
C ASP A 280 0.88 -13.33 10.38
N GLU A 281 0.68 -12.28 11.16
CA GLU A 281 1.33 -12.10 12.47
C GLU A 281 0.76 -13.05 13.55
N LEU A 282 -0.51 -13.45 13.44
CA LEU A 282 -1.11 -14.44 14.33
C LEU A 282 -0.55 -15.84 14.05
N GLU A 283 -0.43 -16.18 12.77
CA GLU A 283 0.18 -17.44 12.33
C GLU A 283 1.62 -17.54 12.83
N ASP A 284 2.38 -16.44 12.77
CA ASP A 284 3.72 -16.35 13.37
C ASP A 284 3.70 -16.48 14.90
N CYS A 285 2.78 -15.81 15.59
CA CYS A 285 2.69 -15.87 17.05
C CYS A 285 2.34 -17.28 17.57
N PHE A 286 1.39 -17.95 16.91
CA PHE A 286 0.81 -19.20 17.38
C PHE A 286 1.31 -20.44 16.64
N GLN A 287 2.06 -20.27 15.56
CA GLN A 287 2.77 -21.31 14.82
C GLN A 287 1.85 -22.34 14.12
N PHE A 288 0.68 -21.91 13.64
CA PHE A 288 -0.22 -22.73 12.82
C PHE A 288 -0.92 -21.92 11.73
N ALA A 289 -1.34 -22.61 10.67
CA ALA A 289 -2.02 -22.04 9.51
C ALA A 289 -3.49 -21.67 9.81
N ILE A 290 -3.93 -20.48 9.41
CA ILE A 290 -5.28 -19.95 9.62
C ILE A 290 -5.92 -19.59 8.27
N ASN A 291 -6.84 -20.42 7.80
CA ASN A 291 -7.60 -20.10 6.58
C ASN A 291 -8.87 -19.34 6.94
N PHE A 292 -9.18 -18.33 6.14
CA PHE A 292 -10.38 -17.52 6.34
C PHE A 292 -11.39 -17.78 5.23
N TYR A 293 -12.62 -18.13 5.64
CA TYR A 293 -13.70 -18.46 4.73
C TYR A 293 -14.83 -17.44 4.88
N LYS A 294 -15.34 -17.00 3.74
CA LYS A 294 -16.54 -16.17 3.64
C LYS A 294 -17.65 -17.05 3.08
N MET A 295 -18.85 -16.93 3.66
CA MET A 295 -20.05 -17.54 3.09
C MET A 295 -20.99 -16.46 2.61
N ASP A 296 -21.48 -16.56 1.37
CA ASP A 296 -22.60 -15.77 0.91
C ASP A 296 -23.91 -16.33 1.47
N VAL A 297 -24.76 -15.45 1.96
CA VAL A 297 -26.01 -15.83 2.62
C VAL A 297 -27.02 -16.40 1.64
N ALA A 298 -27.12 -15.75 0.48
CA ALA A 298 -28.21 -15.93 -0.45
C ALA A 298 -27.97 -17.19 -1.28
N SER A 299 -26.73 -17.39 -1.75
CA SER A 299 -26.34 -18.59 -2.49
C SER A 299 -25.91 -19.74 -1.58
N GLY A 300 -25.47 -19.46 -0.35
CA GLY A 300 -24.84 -20.45 0.53
C GLY A 300 -23.41 -20.84 0.10
N GLU A 301 -22.87 -20.19 -0.93
CA GLU A 301 -21.51 -20.47 -1.43
C GLU A 301 -20.46 -20.07 -0.41
N VAL A 302 -19.46 -20.94 -0.23
CA VAL A 302 -18.34 -20.73 0.67
C VAL A 302 -17.07 -20.53 -0.13
N GLU A 303 -16.40 -19.40 0.07
CA GLU A 303 -15.16 -19.04 -0.59
C GLU A 303 -14.03 -18.88 0.44
N CYS A 304 -12.88 -19.50 0.17
CA CYS A 304 -11.66 -19.24 0.94
C CYS A 304 -11.05 -17.91 0.47
N ILE A 305 -11.25 -16.84 1.24
CA ILE A 305 -10.76 -15.50 0.85
C ILE A 305 -9.32 -15.25 1.32
N ARG A 306 -8.82 -16.00 2.31
CA ARG A 306 -7.42 -15.98 2.74
C ARG A 306 -6.92 -17.40 2.92
N HIS A 307 -5.87 -17.74 2.18
CA HIS A 307 -5.11 -18.98 2.35
C HIS A 307 -3.82 -18.70 3.12
N SER A 308 -3.51 -19.53 4.11
CA SER A 308 -2.23 -19.52 4.81
C SER A 308 -1.09 -19.94 3.89
N ASP A 309 0.04 -19.26 3.97
CA ASP A 309 1.25 -19.65 3.24
C ASP A 309 2.19 -20.55 4.06
N ILE A 310 1.89 -20.76 5.34
CA ILE A 310 2.65 -21.69 6.18
C ILE A 310 2.36 -23.13 5.74
N GLY A 311 3.40 -23.85 5.28
CA GLY A 311 3.33 -25.27 4.89
C GLY A 311 3.19 -26.27 6.04
N ARG A 312 2.61 -25.88 7.19
CA ARG A 312 2.40 -26.74 8.36
C ARG A 312 0.96 -27.24 8.45
N LYS A 313 0.74 -28.34 9.18
CA LYS A 313 -0.55 -29.05 9.30
C LYS A 313 -1.72 -28.08 9.55
N PHE A 314 -2.73 -28.20 8.70
CA PHE A 314 -3.90 -27.32 8.57
C PHE A 314 -4.88 -27.39 9.78
N TRP A 315 -5.69 -26.33 9.91
CA TRP A 315 -7.13 -26.30 10.29
C TRP A 315 -7.50 -25.36 11.46
N CYS A 316 -7.87 -24.14 11.11
CA CYS A 316 -8.88 -23.37 11.83
C CYS A 316 -9.76 -22.61 10.84
N THR A 317 -11.00 -23.07 10.62
CA THR A 317 -12.01 -22.41 9.79
C THR A 317 -12.60 -21.25 10.59
N ILE A 318 -12.24 -20.02 10.27
CA ILE A 318 -12.98 -18.84 10.75
C ILE A 318 -13.98 -18.50 9.65
N SER A 319 -15.25 -18.84 9.91
CA SER A 319 -16.41 -18.45 9.10
C SER A 319 -16.91 -17.11 9.63
N LEU A 320 -16.87 -16.07 8.82
CA LEU A 320 -17.55 -14.82 9.13
C LEU A 320 -18.45 -14.39 7.97
N TYR A 321 -19.65 -14.01 8.39
CA TYR A 321 -20.80 -13.66 7.61
C TYR A 321 -20.75 -12.16 7.29
N GLN A 322 -21.00 -11.77 6.03
CA GLN A 322 -21.13 -10.35 5.71
C GLN A 322 -22.29 -10.04 4.77
N ARG A 323 -23.09 -9.09 5.27
CA ARG A 323 -24.18 -8.31 4.65
C ARG A 323 -23.91 -8.00 3.17
N SER A 324 -24.86 -8.34 2.31
CA SER A 324 -25.04 -7.74 1.01
C SER A 324 -25.62 -6.32 1.14
N LEU A 325 -25.40 -5.52 0.10
CA LEU A 325 -25.95 -4.19 -0.20
C LEU A 325 -25.16 -2.97 0.34
N LEU A 326 -24.05 -2.69 -0.33
CA LEU A 326 -23.88 -1.34 -0.86
C LEU A 326 -25.04 -1.12 -1.85
N LYS A 327 -26.08 -0.40 -1.42
CA LYS A 327 -26.95 0.29 -2.36
C LYS A 327 -26.05 1.25 -3.12
N SER A 328 -25.79 0.93 -4.37
CA SER A 328 -25.48 1.92 -5.41
C SER A 328 -26.61 2.94 -5.38
N ASN A 329 -26.37 4.08 -4.73
CA ASN A 329 -27.10 5.28 -5.12
C ASN A 329 -26.50 5.71 -6.46
N GLN A 330 -27.41 6.01 -7.39
CA GLN A 330 -27.17 6.67 -8.67
C GLN A 330 -26.24 7.88 -8.53
#